data_AF-A0A0U5JEC7-F1
#
_entry.id   AF-A0A0U5JEC7-F1
#
_cell.length_a   1.000
_cell.length_b   1.000
_cell.length_c   1.000
_cell.angle_alpha   90.00
_cell.angle_beta   90.00
_cell.angle_gamma   90.00
#
_symmetry.space_group_name_H-M   'P 1'
#
loop_
_entity.id
_entity.type
_entity.pdbx_description
1 polymer ?
#
loop_
_entity_poly.entity_id
_entity_poly.type
_entity_poly.pdbx_seq_one_letter_code
_entity_poly.pdbx_strand_id
1 'polypeptide(L)'
;MLKKPLFLSFILGCSLLLAPAKGYSQKAAKEADSRLSPSFLTNFESYAEGARLAWQVPGMAIGIVKDNQTVFAKGFGVKELDGTEEVTPATLFEIGSISKSFTATLVAMMIDEGRLNWDGAVIDYLPDFILYDPWVTKAFQIQDLLAQRSGLAPHAGDGQVYFGATRQTLINHLRFIKPVSSFRSQYAYQNSFFVVAGEILKLVSGLSWEELVKERLFMPLGMKDSNTSLKDYKAYKDINQLHKRIGGQIKKLPADYPYRSVYTTFGPAGGINSTIVDMTQWLKLQLNKGTFKEAPLVTKNNLQRLHKRYILTEQFLDSDNYYGLGLCIRDYSPYSIVWHDGGTAGFSSMMAFIPEENLGIVILTNASNIKLGHALALQFFDLYYRHPSRDWSKELLEKQMLAERKEKEKLKQPVNPEPPLALDKYTGIYSNPVFGKVEVDIHQQKLHLTMGANHTEFLLEHWNRDSFELLWPALEEDGKMFITFTIDTEGQAAQFTIPSLDEGNNLFKRL
;
A
#
# COMPACT_ATOMS: atom_id res chain seq x y z
N MET A 1 40.62 69.12 -38.41
CA MET A 1 40.11 67.91 -39.08
C MET A 1 38.66 67.74 -38.65
N LEU A 2 37.68 68.38 -39.31
CA LEU A 2 36.96 67.94 -40.54
C LEU A 2 36.24 66.59 -40.32
N LYS A 3 34.93 66.39 -40.49
CA LYS A 3 33.81 67.18 -41.06
C LYS A 3 32.45 66.57 -40.64
N LYS A 4 31.45 67.43 -40.38
CA LYS A 4 29.97 67.22 -40.54
C LYS A 4 29.59 67.47 -42.03
N PRO A 5 28.40 67.13 -42.59
CA PRO A 5 27.02 67.65 -42.30
C PRO A 5 25.89 66.57 -42.40
N LEU A 6 24.61 66.69 -42.03
CA LEU A 6 23.50 67.68 -41.91
C LEU A 6 22.40 67.53 -43.00
N PHE A 7 21.13 67.69 -42.55
CA PHE A 7 19.83 67.88 -43.26
C PHE A 7 19.07 66.60 -43.69
N LEU A 8 17.73 66.49 -43.64
CA LEU A 8 16.63 67.48 -43.60
C LEU A 8 15.32 66.85 -43.06
N SER A 9 14.43 67.68 -42.52
CA SER A 9 13.08 67.37 -42.00
C SER A 9 12.10 66.75 -43.01
N PHE A 10 11.15 65.94 -42.52
CA PHE A 10 9.77 65.95 -43.05
C PHE A 10 8.76 65.67 -41.93
N ILE A 11 7.86 66.64 -41.75
CA ILE A 11 6.59 66.51 -41.02
C ILE A 11 5.60 65.88 -41.99
N LEU A 12 4.93 64.79 -41.59
CA LEU A 12 3.64 64.42 -42.15
C LEU A 12 2.80 63.79 -41.04
N GLY A 13 1.69 64.46 -40.70
CA GLY A 13 0.69 63.91 -39.81
C GLY A 13 -0.04 62.75 -40.46
N CYS A 14 -0.28 61.69 -39.67
CA CYS A 14 -1.30 60.71 -39.96
C CYS A 14 -2.01 60.35 -38.65
N SER A 15 -3.19 60.93 -38.48
CA SER A 15 -4.26 60.44 -37.63
C SER A 15 -4.57 58.98 -37.98
N LEU A 16 -4.28 58.06 -37.07
CA LEU A 16 -4.71 56.66 -37.16
C LEU A 16 -5.40 56.27 -35.85
N LEU A 17 -6.74 56.38 -35.92
CA LEU A 17 -7.76 55.53 -35.32
C LEU A 17 -7.30 54.62 -34.16
N LEU A 18 -7.74 54.99 -32.95
CA LEU A 18 -7.91 54.06 -31.83
C LEU A 18 -8.81 52.90 -32.27
N ALA A 19 -8.21 51.76 -32.60
CA ALA A 19 -8.94 50.51 -32.67
C ALA A 19 -9.35 50.12 -31.24
N PRO A 20 -10.60 49.73 -30.98
CA PRO A 20 -10.97 49.20 -29.68
C PRO A 20 -10.18 47.91 -29.48
N ALA A 21 -9.40 47.86 -28.39
CA ALA A 21 -8.78 46.64 -27.92
C ALA A 21 -9.88 45.57 -27.79
N LYS A 22 -9.85 44.57 -28.68
CA LYS A 22 -10.64 43.37 -28.52
C LYS A 22 -10.27 42.78 -27.18
N GLY A 23 -11.22 42.84 -26.25
CA GLY A 23 -11.08 42.23 -24.94
C GLY A 23 -10.62 40.79 -25.13
N TYR A 24 -9.55 40.44 -24.41
CA TYR A 24 -9.22 39.06 -24.16
C TYR A 24 -10.44 38.44 -23.48
N SER A 25 -11.19 37.66 -24.26
CA SER A 25 -12.28 36.83 -23.79
C SER A 25 -11.80 36.03 -22.59
N GLN A 26 -12.53 36.18 -21.48
CA GLN A 26 -12.49 35.29 -20.33
C GLN A 26 -12.43 33.85 -20.84
N LYS A 27 -11.40 33.09 -20.40
CA LYS A 27 -11.42 31.63 -20.39
C LYS A 27 -12.82 31.21 -19.93
N ALA A 28 -13.59 30.57 -20.82
CA ALA A 28 -14.86 29.99 -20.47
C ALA A 28 -14.65 29.14 -19.21
N ALA A 29 -15.35 29.49 -18.12
CA ALA A 29 -15.41 28.63 -16.95
C ALA A 29 -15.89 27.27 -17.45
N LYS A 30 -15.08 26.23 -17.24
CA LYS A 30 -15.47 24.84 -17.55
C LYS A 30 -16.81 24.62 -16.83
N GLU A 31 -17.89 24.36 -17.57
CA GLU A 31 -19.18 24.07 -16.96
C GLU A 31 -18.99 22.91 -15.97
N ALA A 32 -19.48 23.09 -14.74
CA ALA A 32 -19.40 22.07 -13.72
C ALA A 32 -20.09 20.79 -14.22
N ASP A 33 -19.46 19.63 -14.04
CA ASP A 33 -20.04 18.35 -14.45
C ASP A 33 -21.35 18.13 -13.70
N SER A 34 -22.47 18.25 -14.41
CA SER A 34 -23.81 18.18 -13.84
C SER A 34 -24.12 16.82 -13.19
N ARG A 35 -23.30 15.79 -13.43
CA ARG A 35 -23.39 14.48 -12.74
C ARG A 35 -22.97 14.57 -11.27
N LEU A 36 -22.04 15.46 -10.91
CA LEU A 36 -21.63 15.73 -9.53
C LEU A 36 -22.40 16.92 -8.93
N SER A 37 -23.73 16.85 -9.00
CA SER A 37 -24.60 17.85 -8.36
C SER A 37 -24.42 17.85 -6.83
N PRO A 38 -24.81 18.94 -6.14
CA PRO A 38 -24.87 18.93 -4.67
C PRO A 38 -25.70 17.77 -4.11
N SER A 39 -26.82 17.44 -4.76
CA SER A 39 -27.66 16.29 -4.37
C SER A 39 -26.95 14.94 -4.54
N PHE A 40 -26.12 14.77 -5.57
CA PHE A 40 -25.29 13.58 -5.72
C PHE A 40 -24.34 13.43 -4.53
N LEU A 41 -23.63 14.51 -4.16
CA LEU A 41 -22.67 14.48 -3.05
C LEU A 41 -23.37 14.22 -1.72
N THR A 42 -24.52 14.84 -1.44
CA THR A 42 -25.32 14.57 -0.23
C THR A 42 -25.80 13.12 -0.16
N ASN A 43 -26.23 12.54 -1.29
CA ASN A 43 -26.68 11.15 -1.34
C ASN A 43 -25.52 10.18 -1.10
N PHE A 44 -24.37 10.42 -1.74
CA PHE A 44 -23.17 9.62 -1.53
C PHE A 44 -22.65 9.75 -0.09
N GLU A 45 -22.69 10.95 0.49
CA GLU A 45 -22.32 11.19 1.89
C GLU A 45 -23.20 10.36 2.84
N SER A 46 -24.52 10.39 2.64
CA SER A 46 -25.48 9.59 3.43
C SER A 46 -25.20 8.07 3.31
N TYR A 47 -24.92 7.59 2.09
CA TYR A 47 -24.55 6.21 1.86
C TYR A 47 -23.24 5.85 2.59
N ALA A 48 -22.23 6.71 2.48
CA ALA A 48 -20.93 6.49 3.09
C ALA A 48 -21.02 6.40 4.62
N GLU A 49 -21.80 7.28 5.25
CA GLU A 49 -22.03 7.22 6.70
C GLU A 49 -22.80 5.96 7.12
N GLY A 50 -23.84 5.58 6.38
CA GLY A 50 -24.55 4.32 6.63
C GLY A 50 -23.65 3.10 6.51
N ALA A 51 -22.78 3.07 5.49
CA ALA A 51 -21.78 2.02 5.32
C ALA A 51 -20.74 2.02 6.46
N ARG A 52 -20.23 3.18 6.89
CA ARG A 52 -19.31 3.29 8.03
C ARG A 52 -19.89 2.64 9.28
N LEU A 53 -21.15 2.94 9.58
CA LEU A 53 -21.87 2.36 10.71
C LEU A 53 -22.08 0.85 10.57
N ALA A 54 -22.50 0.38 9.38
CA ALA A 54 -22.71 -1.05 9.13
C ALA A 54 -21.42 -1.88 9.30
N TRP A 55 -20.28 -1.33 8.87
CA TRP A 55 -18.95 -1.95 9.01
C TRP A 55 -18.33 -1.73 10.40
N GLN A 56 -19.00 -0.98 11.28
CA GLN A 56 -18.53 -0.61 12.63
C GLN A 56 -17.20 0.15 12.63
N VAL A 57 -16.89 0.86 11.55
CA VAL A 57 -15.64 1.62 11.41
C VAL A 57 -15.72 2.88 12.28
N PRO A 58 -14.80 3.10 13.25
CA PRO A 58 -14.89 4.23 14.17
C PRO A 58 -14.86 5.57 13.46
N GLY A 59 -13.92 5.75 12.54
CA GLY A 59 -13.77 6.98 11.78
C GLY A 59 -13.17 6.79 10.40
N MET A 60 -13.52 7.71 9.50
CA MET A 60 -12.99 7.73 8.14
C MET A 60 -12.95 9.15 7.57
N ALA A 61 -12.14 9.36 6.53
CA ALA A 61 -12.11 10.59 5.75
C ALA A 61 -12.22 10.28 4.26
N ILE A 62 -13.00 11.09 3.53
CA ILE A 62 -13.24 10.92 2.09
C ILE A 62 -12.93 12.21 1.35
N GLY A 63 -12.21 12.09 0.23
CA GLY A 63 -11.86 13.20 -0.65
C GLY A 63 -12.18 12.86 -2.10
N ILE A 64 -12.83 13.77 -2.82
CA ILE A 64 -13.18 13.60 -4.24
C ILE A 64 -12.57 14.74 -5.04
N VAL A 65 -11.91 14.38 -6.13
CA VAL A 65 -11.33 15.32 -7.09
C VAL A 65 -12.04 15.17 -8.43
N LYS A 66 -12.49 16.29 -9.01
CA LYS A 66 -13.01 16.38 -10.37
C LYS A 66 -12.38 17.57 -11.08
N ASP A 67 -11.93 17.38 -12.31
CA ASP A 67 -11.39 18.45 -13.15
C ASP A 67 -10.31 19.28 -12.45
N ASN A 68 -9.41 18.59 -11.73
CA ASN A 68 -8.31 19.18 -10.96
C ASN A 68 -8.73 20.03 -9.74
N GLN A 69 -10.00 19.94 -9.31
CA GLN A 69 -10.54 20.60 -8.14
C GLN A 69 -10.96 19.57 -7.08
N THR A 70 -10.70 19.88 -5.81
CA THR A 70 -11.26 19.09 -4.71
C THR A 70 -12.71 19.51 -4.53
N VAL A 71 -13.66 18.65 -4.88
CA VAL A 71 -15.10 18.94 -4.82
C VAL A 71 -15.77 18.41 -3.55
N PHE A 72 -15.07 17.51 -2.83
CA PHE A 72 -15.50 16.98 -1.54
C PHE A 72 -14.27 16.65 -0.69
N ALA A 73 -14.28 16.99 0.59
CA ALA A 73 -13.27 16.59 1.57
C ALA A 73 -13.90 16.64 2.97
N LYS A 74 -14.20 15.48 3.55
CA LYS A 74 -14.95 15.40 4.80
C LYS A 74 -14.46 14.23 5.68
N GLY A 75 -14.43 14.47 6.98
CA GLY A 75 -14.24 13.43 8.01
C GLY A 75 -15.58 12.95 8.58
N PHE A 76 -15.61 11.71 9.04
CA PHE A 76 -16.79 11.02 9.53
C PHE A 76 -16.42 10.22 10.79
N GLY A 77 -17.33 10.17 11.76
CA GLY A 77 -17.12 9.42 12.99
C GLY A 77 -15.99 9.98 13.85
N VAL A 78 -15.33 9.10 14.60
CA VAL A 78 -14.41 9.44 15.68
C VAL A 78 -13.03 8.79 15.53
N LYS A 79 -12.01 9.43 16.09
CA LYS A 79 -10.60 9.01 16.02
C LYS A 79 -10.30 7.75 16.83
N GLU A 80 -11.17 7.46 17.80
CA GLU A 80 -11.07 6.34 18.73
C GLU A 80 -12.44 5.72 18.95
N LEU A 81 -12.53 4.38 18.97
CA LEU A 81 -13.74 3.65 19.32
C LEU A 81 -14.23 4.09 20.70
N ASP A 82 -15.53 4.41 20.80
CA ASP A 82 -16.19 4.97 21.99
C ASP A 82 -15.64 6.35 22.46
N GLY A 83 -14.74 6.96 21.69
CA GLY A 83 -14.25 8.32 21.89
C GLY A 83 -15.22 9.38 21.34
N THR A 84 -14.91 10.64 21.62
CA THR A 84 -15.72 11.81 21.18
C THR A 84 -14.99 12.72 20.20
N GLU A 85 -13.68 12.56 20.02
CA GLU A 85 -12.91 13.37 19.09
C GLU A 85 -13.21 12.99 17.65
N GLU A 86 -13.72 13.94 16.87
CA GLU A 86 -14.13 13.72 15.48
C GLU A 86 -12.94 13.54 14.54
N VAL A 87 -13.09 12.65 13.56
CA VAL A 87 -12.19 12.66 12.40
C VAL A 87 -12.47 13.90 11.57
N THR A 88 -11.41 14.64 11.24
CA THR A 88 -11.48 15.83 10.39
C THR A 88 -10.72 15.61 9.08
N PRO A 89 -10.85 16.50 8.08
CA PRO A 89 -10.01 16.45 6.89
C PRO A 89 -8.50 16.60 7.17
N ALA A 90 -8.11 17.11 8.34
CA ALA A 90 -6.72 17.28 8.75
C ALA A 90 -6.18 16.10 9.59
N THR A 91 -7.03 15.13 9.92
CA THR A 91 -6.64 13.96 10.70
C THR A 91 -5.72 13.07 9.89
N LEU A 92 -4.64 12.59 10.53
CA LEU A 92 -3.59 11.80 9.90
C LEU A 92 -3.92 10.30 9.92
N PHE A 93 -3.72 9.66 8.77
CA PHE A 93 -3.91 8.22 8.54
C PHE A 93 -2.64 7.63 7.95
N GLU A 94 -2.42 6.34 8.20
CA GLU A 94 -1.49 5.55 7.38
C GLU A 94 -2.16 5.15 6.07
N ILE A 95 -1.57 5.53 4.94
CA ILE A 95 -2.14 5.18 3.62
C ILE A 95 -1.66 3.82 3.12
N GLY A 96 -0.81 3.15 3.90
CA GLY A 96 -0.27 1.84 3.59
C GLY A 96 0.22 1.75 2.15
N SER A 97 -0.23 0.73 1.44
CA SER A 97 0.27 0.38 0.11
C SER A 97 -0.02 1.37 -1.02
N ILE A 98 -0.85 2.41 -0.79
CA ILE A 98 -0.94 3.55 -1.72
C ILE A 98 0.45 4.21 -1.90
N SER A 99 1.34 4.10 -0.90
CA SER A 99 2.74 4.53 -0.96
C SER A 99 3.50 3.99 -2.18
N LYS A 100 3.14 2.80 -2.69
CA LYS A 100 3.74 2.23 -3.91
C LYS A 100 3.58 3.12 -5.13
N SER A 101 2.45 3.83 -5.24
CA SER A 101 2.20 4.76 -6.34
C SER A 101 3.12 5.98 -6.29
N PHE A 102 3.50 6.44 -5.09
CA PHE A 102 4.48 7.51 -4.91
C PHE A 102 5.87 7.05 -5.34
N THR A 103 6.30 5.87 -4.87
CA THR A 103 7.59 5.27 -5.27
C THR A 103 7.66 5.03 -6.77
N ALA A 104 6.60 4.50 -7.38
CA ALA A 104 6.53 4.30 -8.83
C ALA A 104 6.63 5.63 -9.60
N THR A 105 6.02 6.70 -9.07
CA THR A 105 6.13 8.05 -9.66
C THR A 105 7.54 8.62 -9.51
N LEU A 106 8.22 8.41 -8.38
CA LEU A 106 9.63 8.79 -8.22
C LEU A 106 10.53 8.05 -9.22
N VAL A 107 10.30 6.75 -9.44
CA VAL A 107 11.01 5.99 -10.49
C VAL A 107 10.75 6.60 -11.86
N ALA A 108 9.49 6.93 -12.20
CA ALA A 108 9.16 7.60 -13.45
C ALA A 108 9.87 8.97 -13.62
N MET A 109 9.97 9.76 -12.54
CA MET A 109 10.71 11.02 -12.54
C MET A 109 12.21 10.82 -12.79
N MET A 110 12.82 9.80 -12.16
CA MET A 110 14.23 9.47 -12.43
C MET A 110 14.46 8.99 -13.88
N ILE A 111 13.45 8.39 -14.51
CA ILE A 111 13.50 8.01 -15.92
C ILE A 111 13.35 9.24 -16.85
N ASP A 112 12.49 10.19 -16.51
CA ASP A 112 12.42 11.49 -17.21
C ASP A 112 13.76 12.23 -17.17
N GLU A 113 14.49 12.11 -16.05
CA GLU A 113 15.82 12.69 -15.85
C GLU A 113 16.96 11.89 -16.54
N GLY A 114 16.66 10.74 -17.15
CA GLY A 114 17.67 9.87 -17.78
C GLY A 114 18.58 9.14 -16.78
N ARG A 115 18.20 9.06 -15.51
CA ARG A 115 18.97 8.40 -14.43
C ARG A 115 18.63 6.93 -14.26
N LEU A 116 17.45 6.53 -14.73
CA LEU A 116 16.99 5.14 -14.78
C LEU A 116 16.45 4.84 -16.17
N ASN A 117 16.29 3.55 -16.47
CA ASN A 117 15.58 3.07 -17.65
C ASN A 117 14.59 1.97 -17.23
N TRP A 118 13.35 2.03 -17.73
CA TRP A 118 12.31 1.01 -17.46
C TRP A 118 12.79 -0.42 -17.73
N ASP A 119 13.53 -0.59 -18.82
CA ASP A 119 14.01 -1.89 -19.30
C ASP A 119 15.48 -2.16 -18.89
N GLY A 120 16.10 -1.25 -18.13
CA GLY A 120 17.44 -1.44 -17.58
C GLY A 120 17.47 -2.51 -16.49
N ALA A 121 18.57 -3.26 -16.40
CA ALA A 121 18.68 -4.32 -15.41
C ALA A 121 18.86 -3.71 -14.01
N VAL A 122 18.19 -4.28 -13.01
CA VAL A 122 18.29 -3.83 -11.61
C VAL A 122 19.74 -3.86 -11.12
N ILE A 123 20.51 -4.87 -11.53
CA ILE A 123 21.92 -5.04 -11.15
C ILE A 123 22.84 -3.96 -11.71
N ASP A 124 22.43 -3.23 -12.75
CA ASP A 124 23.22 -2.09 -13.27
C ASP A 124 23.20 -0.91 -12.29
N TYR A 125 22.17 -0.83 -11.42
CA TYR A 125 21.98 0.24 -10.44
C TYR A 125 22.24 -0.23 -9.01
N LEU A 126 22.00 -1.50 -8.71
CA LEU A 126 22.21 -2.13 -7.40
C LEU A 126 22.93 -3.49 -7.59
N PRO A 127 24.28 -3.51 -7.68
CA PRO A 127 25.03 -4.72 -8.01
C PRO A 127 24.87 -5.88 -7.00
N ASP A 128 24.56 -5.58 -5.75
CA ASP A 128 24.33 -6.58 -4.69
C ASP A 128 22.91 -7.19 -4.71
N PHE A 129 22.05 -6.75 -5.63
CA PHE A 129 20.75 -7.36 -5.86
C PHE A 129 20.91 -8.77 -6.43
N ILE A 130 20.53 -9.77 -5.64
CA ILE A 130 20.65 -11.19 -6.00
C ILE A 130 19.33 -11.88 -5.68
N LEU A 131 18.79 -12.59 -6.66
CA LEU A 131 17.65 -13.49 -6.52
C LEU A 131 18.12 -14.94 -6.53
N TYR A 132 17.25 -15.85 -6.12
CA TYR A 132 17.53 -17.28 -6.06
C TYR A 132 18.05 -17.86 -7.38
N ASP A 133 17.49 -17.43 -8.51
CA ASP A 133 17.95 -17.82 -9.84
C ASP A 133 18.93 -16.77 -10.42
N PRO A 134 20.19 -17.14 -10.74
CA PRO A 134 21.16 -16.24 -11.34
C PRO A 134 20.74 -15.66 -12.71
N TRP A 135 19.95 -16.40 -13.49
CA TRP A 135 19.42 -15.91 -14.76
C TRP A 135 18.38 -14.81 -14.52
N VAL A 136 17.44 -15.05 -13.60
CA VAL A 136 16.43 -14.05 -13.23
C VAL A 136 17.10 -12.80 -12.67
N THR A 137 18.13 -12.96 -11.82
CA THR A 137 18.93 -11.84 -11.29
C THR A 137 19.45 -10.91 -12.39
N LYS A 138 20.00 -11.47 -13.47
CA LYS A 138 20.53 -10.70 -14.61
C LYS A 138 19.42 -10.12 -15.50
N ALA A 139 18.27 -10.78 -15.58
CA ALA A 139 17.16 -10.40 -16.45
C ALA A 139 16.13 -9.48 -15.77
N PHE A 140 16.21 -9.28 -14.46
CA PHE A 140 15.25 -8.49 -13.69
C PHE A 140 15.39 -7.00 -14.02
N GLN A 141 14.32 -6.37 -14.50
CA GLN A 141 14.34 -4.97 -14.94
C GLN A 141 13.71 -4.03 -13.91
N ILE A 142 14.00 -2.74 -14.02
CA ILE A 142 13.39 -1.69 -13.17
C ILE A 142 11.86 -1.78 -13.15
N GLN A 143 11.21 -2.02 -14.29
CA GLN A 143 9.76 -2.19 -14.33
C GLN A 143 9.26 -3.44 -13.58
N ASP A 144 10.05 -4.51 -13.50
CA ASP A 144 9.63 -5.73 -12.80
C ASP A 144 9.57 -5.54 -11.28
N LEU A 145 10.32 -4.56 -10.73
CA LEU A 145 10.23 -4.19 -9.31
C LEU A 145 8.83 -3.69 -8.93
N LEU A 146 8.14 -3.07 -9.89
CA LEU A 146 6.87 -2.41 -9.69
C LEU A 146 5.68 -3.21 -10.24
N ALA A 147 5.93 -4.21 -11.10
CA ALA A 147 4.90 -4.96 -11.82
C ALA A 147 4.37 -6.22 -11.10
N GLN A 148 4.91 -6.55 -9.92
CA GLN A 148 4.45 -7.67 -9.07
C GLN A 148 4.44 -9.04 -9.78
N ARG A 149 5.51 -9.36 -10.52
CA ARG A 149 5.60 -10.55 -11.40
C ARG A 149 6.93 -11.28 -11.30
N SER A 150 7.49 -11.34 -10.11
CA SER A 150 8.84 -11.86 -9.84
C SER A 150 8.96 -13.39 -9.92
N GLY A 151 7.85 -14.13 -9.80
CA GLY A 151 7.84 -15.58 -9.66
C GLY A 151 7.89 -16.07 -8.20
N LEU A 152 8.05 -15.17 -7.23
CA LEU A 152 7.99 -15.49 -5.79
C LEU A 152 6.54 -15.67 -5.33
N ALA A 153 6.33 -16.40 -4.23
CA ALA A 153 5.02 -16.50 -3.58
C ALA A 153 4.59 -15.15 -3.01
N PRO A 154 3.28 -14.82 -2.92
CA PRO A 154 2.84 -13.54 -2.35
C PRO A 154 3.45 -13.28 -0.97
N HIS A 155 3.90 -12.05 -0.73
CA HIS A 155 4.51 -11.62 0.54
C HIS A 155 5.78 -12.37 0.96
N ALA A 156 6.49 -13.01 0.02
CA ALA A 156 7.68 -13.79 0.33
C ALA A 156 8.73 -12.98 1.10
N GLY A 157 9.12 -13.48 2.27
CA GLY A 157 10.07 -12.86 3.18
C GLY A 157 9.56 -11.66 3.97
N ASP A 158 8.33 -11.17 3.75
CA ASP A 158 7.81 -9.98 4.43
C ASP A 158 7.73 -10.18 5.96
N GLY A 159 7.41 -11.40 6.42
CA GLY A 159 7.27 -11.73 7.84
C GLY A 159 8.50 -11.43 8.70
N GLN A 160 9.70 -11.38 8.10
CA GLN A 160 10.96 -11.12 8.81
C GLN A 160 10.98 -9.77 9.55
N VAL A 161 10.26 -8.77 9.05
CA VAL A 161 10.18 -7.43 9.66
C VAL A 161 9.60 -7.45 11.07
N TYR A 162 8.70 -8.39 11.35
CA TYR A 162 8.12 -8.55 12.68
C TYR A 162 9.13 -9.08 13.69
N PHE A 163 10.25 -9.63 13.22
CA PHE A 163 11.34 -10.16 14.04
C PHE A 163 12.62 -9.31 13.96
N GLY A 164 12.48 -8.04 13.56
CA GLY A 164 13.57 -7.06 13.58
C GLY A 164 14.41 -7.00 12.31
N ALA A 165 13.96 -7.61 11.20
CA ALA A 165 14.68 -7.47 9.93
C ALA A 165 14.69 -6.02 9.42
N THR A 166 15.85 -5.60 8.92
CA THR A 166 16.03 -4.29 8.28
C THR A 166 15.69 -4.36 6.79
N ARG A 167 15.57 -3.20 6.12
CA ARG A 167 15.46 -3.15 4.65
C ARG A 167 16.60 -3.90 3.95
N GLN A 168 17.82 -3.77 4.46
CA GLN A 168 18.99 -4.46 3.91
C GLN A 168 18.89 -5.98 4.09
N THR A 169 18.38 -6.43 5.25
CA THR A 169 18.12 -7.86 5.51
C THR A 169 17.12 -8.41 4.50
N LEU A 170 16.00 -7.72 4.27
CA LEU A 170 15.00 -8.14 3.29
C LEU A 170 15.60 -8.27 1.88
N ILE A 171 16.33 -7.24 1.42
CA ILE A 171 16.98 -7.25 0.09
C ILE A 171 17.96 -8.41 -0.01
N ASN A 172 18.81 -8.60 1.00
CA ASN A 172 19.83 -9.65 0.99
C ASN A 172 19.22 -11.04 0.97
N HIS A 173 18.11 -11.26 1.68
CA HIS A 173 17.50 -12.58 1.83
C HIS A 173 16.67 -13.00 0.60
N LEU A 174 16.38 -12.11 -0.35
CA LEU A 174 15.75 -12.47 -1.63
C LEU A 174 16.50 -13.59 -2.38
N ARG A 175 17.81 -13.72 -2.18
CA ARG A 175 18.65 -14.79 -2.76
C ARG A 175 18.31 -16.20 -2.24
N PHE A 176 17.63 -16.29 -1.10
CA PHE A 176 17.29 -17.56 -0.46
C PHE A 176 15.85 -18.00 -0.72
N ILE A 177 15.02 -17.11 -1.26
CA ILE A 177 13.60 -17.34 -1.48
C ILE A 177 13.40 -18.06 -2.81
N LYS A 178 12.95 -19.31 -2.75
CA LYS A 178 12.70 -20.12 -3.95
C LYS A 178 11.43 -19.63 -4.67
N PRO A 179 11.47 -19.44 -6.02
CA PRO A 179 10.27 -19.09 -6.77
C PRO A 179 9.26 -20.25 -6.80
N VAL A 180 7.97 -19.91 -6.82
CA VAL A 180 6.85 -20.86 -6.91
C VAL A 180 6.21 -20.85 -8.31
N SER A 181 6.56 -19.87 -9.15
CA SER A 181 6.14 -19.78 -10.54
C SER A 181 7.29 -19.27 -11.42
N SER A 182 7.12 -19.35 -12.75
CA SER A 182 8.12 -18.84 -13.69
C SER A 182 8.18 -17.31 -13.66
N PHE A 183 9.36 -16.74 -13.85
CA PHE A 183 9.55 -15.29 -13.90
C PHE A 183 8.61 -14.64 -14.93
N ARG A 184 7.92 -13.56 -14.53
CA ARG A 184 6.90 -12.82 -15.30
C ARG A 184 5.63 -13.60 -15.69
N SER A 185 5.46 -14.84 -15.24
CA SER A 185 4.32 -15.68 -15.67
C SER A 185 3.02 -15.43 -14.89
N GLN A 186 3.13 -15.02 -13.62
CA GLN A 186 2.00 -14.87 -12.71
C GLN A 186 2.17 -13.64 -11.82
N TYR A 187 1.04 -13.04 -11.43
CA TYR A 187 1.00 -11.99 -10.44
C TYR A 187 1.24 -12.57 -9.05
N ALA A 188 2.12 -11.94 -8.27
CA ALA A 188 2.28 -12.21 -6.86
C ALA A 188 2.72 -10.92 -6.17
N TYR A 189 1.96 -10.51 -5.16
CA TYR A 189 2.19 -9.23 -4.48
C TYR A 189 3.44 -9.27 -3.59
N GLN A 190 4.28 -8.26 -3.69
CA GLN A 190 5.54 -8.13 -2.96
C GLN A 190 5.72 -6.72 -2.41
N ASN A 191 6.11 -6.61 -1.15
CA ASN A 191 6.59 -5.35 -0.60
C ASN A 191 8.10 -5.17 -0.82
N SER A 192 8.86 -6.26 -0.74
CA SER A 192 10.33 -6.24 -0.81
C SER A 192 10.89 -5.63 -2.10
N PHE A 193 10.22 -5.78 -3.26
CA PHE A 193 10.71 -5.14 -4.50
C PHE A 193 10.50 -3.61 -4.55
N PHE A 194 9.53 -3.08 -3.81
CA PHE A 194 9.43 -1.63 -3.61
C PHE A 194 10.53 -1.13 -2.68
N VAL A 195 10.92 -1.92 -1.68
CA VAL A 195 12.10 -1.62 -0.84
C VAL A 195 13.38 -1.57 -1.68
N VAL A 196 13.56 -2.52 -2.61
CA VAL A 196 14.66 -2.48 -3.60
C VAL A 196 14.58 -1.23 -4.47
N ALA A 197 13.40 -0.86 -4.97
CA ALA A 197 13.21 0.39 -5.73
C ALA A 197 13.60 1.63 -4.91
N GLY A 198 13.28 1.65 -3.61
CA GLY A 198 13.71 2.70 -2.69
C GLY A 198 15.23 2.82 -2.55
N GLU A 199 15.95 1.70 -2.45
CA GLU A 199 17.42 1.73 -2.38
C GLU A 199 18.04 2.18 -3.72
N ILE A 200 17.48 1.76 -4.86
CA ILE A 200 17.89 2.28 -6.17
C ILE A 200 17.64 3.78 -6.26
N LEU A 201 16.47 4.27 -5.84
CA LEU A 201 16.17 5.70 -5.82
C LEU A 201 17.17 6.48 -4.97
N LYS A 202 17.68 5.90 -3.89
CA LYS A 202 18.71 6.51 -3.06
C LYS A 202 20.08 6.57 -3.74
N LEU A 203 20.55 5.48 -4.35
CA LEU A 203 21.80 5.46 -5.12
C LEU A 203 21.73 6.42 -6.31
N VAL A 204 20.63 6.28 -7.03
CA VAL A 204 19.91 7.24 -7.85
C VAL A 204 20.21 8.70 -7.58
N SER A 205 19.53 9.18 -6.54
CA SER A 205 19.29 10.58 -6.21
C SER A 205 20.33 11.20 -5.29
N GLY A 206 20.99 10.39 -4.47
CA GLY A 206 21.77 10.83 -3.31
C GLY A 206 20.95 11.09 -2.05
N LEU A 207 19.62 10.94 -2.10
CA LEU A 207 18.68 11.17 -0.99
C LEU A 207 18.07 9.85 -0.52
N SER A 208 17.78 9.71 0.78
CA SER A 208 16.93 8.60 1.23
C SER A 208 15.55 8.65 0.53
N TRP A 209 14.84 7.53 0.49
CA TRP A 209 13.49 7.52 -0.08
C TRP A 209 12.55 8.51 0.63
N GLU A 210 12.69 8.62 1.96
CA GLU A 210 11.95 9.54 2.81
C GLU A 210 12.20 11.01 2.45
N GLU A 211 13.46 11.38 2.22
CA GLU A 211 13.84 12.72 1.78
C GLU A 211 13.36 12.99 0.35
N LEU A 212 13.51 12.00 -0.54
CA LEU A 212 13.16 12.14 -1.95
C LEU A 212 11.65 12.32 -2.14
N VAL A 213 10.81 11.53 -1.46
CA VAL A 213 9.34 11.69 -1.54
C VAL A 213 8.90 13.04 -0.99
N LYS A 214 9.54 13.51 0.09
CA LYS A 214 9.25 14.82 0.66
C LYS A 214 9.61 15.95 -0.30
N GLU A 215 10.84 15.94 -0.83
CA GLU A 215 11.37 17.01 -1.67
C GLU A 215 10.69 17.04 -3.05
N ARG A 216 10.49 15.88 -3.67
CA ARG A 216 10.05 15.78 -5.06
C ARG A 216 8.55 15.68 -5.23
N LEU A 217 7.82 15.24 -4.20
CA LEU A 217 6.36 15.06 -4.26
C LEU A 217 5.64 15.89 -3.18
N PHE A 218 5.93 15.72 -1.90
CA PHE A 218 5.13 16.39 -0.87
C PHE A 218 5.22 17.92 -0.94
N MET A 219 6.45 18.46 -1.02
CA MET A 219 6.65 19.90 -1.08
C MET A 219 6.04 20.55 -2.33
N PRO A 220 6.28 20.05 -3.57
CA PRO A 220 5.71 20.65 -4.78
C PRO A 220 4.17 20.55 -4.85
N LEU A 221 3.60 19.47 -4.29
CA LEU A 221 2.15 19.28 -4.24
C LEU A 221 1.48 20.05 -3.09
N GLY A 222 2.28 20.59 -2.17
CA GLY A 222 1.78 21.25 -0.97
C GLY A 222 1.13 20.28 0.03
N MET A 223 1.59 19.03 0.05
CA MET A 223 1.18 17.99 1.00
C MET A 223 1.93 18.19 2.33
N LYS A 224 1.52 19.20 3.09
CA LYS A 224 2.31 19.71 4.24
C LYS A 224 2.22 18.84 5.49
N ASP A 225 1.18 18.03 5.59
CA ASP A 225 0.90 17.20 6.76
C ASP A 225 1.36 15.75 6.54
N SER A 226 1.81 15.43 5.32
CA SER A 226 2.32 14.12 4.94
C SER A 226 3.75 13.88 5.44
N ASN A 227 4.00 12.69 5.97
CA ASN A 227 5.30 12.27 6.48
C ASN A 227 5.50 10.76 6.32
N THR A 228 6.69 10.26 6.66
CA THR A 228 7.11 8.86 6.38
C THR A 228 7.64 8.11 7.61
N SER A 229 7.47 8.68 8.81
CA SER A 229 8.07 8.13 10.02
C SER A 229 7.05 8.00 11.15
N LEU A 230 7.24 6.99 11.99
CA LEU A 230 6.41 6.81 13.20
C LEU A 230 6.65 7.94 14.20
N LYS A 231 7.86 8.51 14.22
CA LYS A 231 8.20 9.65 15.07
C LYS A 231 7.35 10.87 14.69
N ASP A 232 7.30 11.20 13.40
CA ASP A 232 6.54 12.35 12.92
C ASP A 232 5.03 12.11 13.00
N TYR A 233 4.59 10.86 12.78
CA TYR A 233 3.22 10.45 13.08
C TYR A 233 2.85 10.79 14.52
N LYS A 234 3.62 10.28 15.50
CA LYS A 234 3.32 10.50 16.94
C LYS A 234 3.43 11.96 17.36
N ALA A 235 4.22 12.77 16.67
CA ALA A 235 4.38 14.19 16.94
C ALA A 235 3.29 15.06 16.29
N TYR A 236 2.51 14.51 15.36
CA TYR A 236 1.45 15.24 14.68
C TYR A 236 0.26 15.48 15.62
N LYS A 237 -0.36 16.66 15.50
CA LYS A 237 -1.38 17.14 16.44
C LYS A 237 -2.72 16.41 16.35
N ASP A 238 -3.07 15.88 15.17
CA ASP A 238 -4.39 15.33 14.88
C ASP A 238 -4.25 13.90 14.34
N ILE A 239 -4.11 12.93 15.24
CA ILE A 239 -3.87 11.51 14.92
C ILE A 239 -5.02 10.61 15.37
N ASN A 240 -5.12 9.45 14.72
CA ASN A 240 -6.08 8.41 15.07
C ASN A 240 -5.49 7.41 16.07
N GLN A 241 -6.37 6.74 16.82
CA GLN A 241 -6.03 5.45 17.42
C GLN A 241 -6.13 4.33 16.37
N LEU A 242 -5.44 3.23 16.64
CA LEU A 242 -5.41 2.08 15.75
C LEU A 242 -6.55 1.14 16.09
N HIS A 243 -7.35 0.76 15.10
CA HIS A 243 -8.38 -0.26 15.27
C HIS A 243 -8.23 -1.37 14.24
N LYS A 244 -8.75 -2.55 14.58
CA LYS A 244 -8.64 -3.72 13.74
C LYS A 244 -9.88 -4.59 13.84
N ARG A 245 -10.28 -5.18 12.72
CA ARG A 245 -11.40 -6.13 12.69
C ARG A 245 -10.94 -7.54 13.03
N ILE A 246 -11.47 -8.09 14.13
CA ILE A 246 -11.07 -9.37 14.72
C ILE A 246 -12.30 -10.10 15.21
N GLY A 247 -12.44 -11.36 14.83
CA GLY A 247 -13.58 -12.18 15.25
C GLY A 247 -14.94 -11.59 14.87
N GLY A 248 -14.98 -10.75 13.82
CA GLY A 248 -16.18 -10.08 13.34
C GLY A 248 -16.51 -8.74 14.00
N GLN A 249 -15.65 -8.23 14.89
CA GLN A 249 -15.83 -6.96 15.60
C GLN A 249 -14.64 -6.03 15.40
N ILE A 250 -14.86 -4.71 15.45
CA ILE A 250 -13.77 -3.75 15.50
C ILE A 250 -13.30 -3.61 16.95
N LYS A 251 -11.98 -3.72 17.16
CA LYS A 251 -11.32 -3.52 18.44
C LYS A 251 -10.23 -2.47 18.35
N LYS A 252 -10.01 -1.76 19.44
CA LYS A 252 -8.87 -0.85 19.61
C LYS A 252 -7.60 -1.64 19.90
N LEU A 253 -6.52 -1.36 19.17
CA LEU A 253 -5.20 -1.91 19.47
C LEU A 253 -4.54 -1.14 20.62
N PRO A 254 -3.70 -1.80 21.43
CA PRO A 254 -3.04 -1.15 22.57
C PRO A 254 -2.06 -0.06 22.11
N ALA A 255 -1.88 0.98 22.93
CA ALA A 255 -1.04 2.13 22.58
C ALA A 255 0.45 1.77 22.40
N ASP A 256 0.90 0.74 23.08
CA ASP A 256 2.25 0.16 23.04
C ASP A 256 2.35 -1.05 22.07
N TYR A 257 1.45 -1.15 21.09
CA TYR A 257 1.48 -2.20 20.07
C TYR A 257 2.89 -2.37 19.47
N PRO A 258 3.55 -3.54 19.63
CA PRO A 258 4.99 -3.66 19.42
C PRO A 258 5.42 -3.62 17.95
N TYR A 259 4.49 -3.83 17.01
CA TYR A 259 4.77 -3.81 15.56
C TYR A 259 4.46 -2.47 14.89
N ARG A 260 4.36 -1.40 15.70
CA ARG A 260 4.02 -0.07 15.20
C ARG A 260 5.00 0.45 14.15
N SER A 261 6.27 0.04 14.17
CA SER A 261 7.31 0.47 13.22
C SER A 261 7.32 -0.31 11.89
N VAL A 262 6.61 -1.43 11.78
CA VAL A 262 6.68 -2.33 10.60
C VAL A 262 6.39 -1.59 9.29
N TYR A 263 5.36 -0.74 9.26
CA TYR A 263 5.00 0.01 8.05
C TYR A 263 6.12 0.96 7.59
N THR A 264 6.89 1.53 8.53
CA THR A 264 8.04 2.39 8.20
C THR A 264 9.26 1.59 7.74
N THR A 265 9.44 0.35 8.21
CA THR A 265 10.45 -0.55 7.64
C THR A 265 10.17 -0.79 6.16
N PHE A 266 8.91 -0.92 5.78
CA PHE A 266 8.45 -0.97 4.39
C PHE A 266 8.27 0.39 3.72
N GLY A 267 8.93 1.46 4.16
CA GLY A 267 8.76 2.85 3.66
C GLY A 267 8.29 2.98 2.19
N PRO A 268 9.13 2.63 1.21
CA PRO A 268 8.80 2.68 -0.22
C PRO A 268 7.55 1.92 -0.66
N ALA A 269 7.15 0.91 0.09
CA ALA A 269 5.99 0.07 -0.16
C ALA A 269 4.75 0.46 0.66
N GLY A 270 4.91 1.14 1.81
CA GLY A 270 3.82 1.28 2.78
C GLY A 270 3.93 2.38 3.84
N GLY A 271 4.99 3.19 3.82
CA GLY A 271 5.38 4.04 4.96
C GLY A 271 4.78 5.43 5.02
N ILE A 272 3.93 5.84 4.07
CA ILE A 272 3.39 7.20 4.05
C ILE A 272 2.24 7.35 5.06
N ASN A 273 2.32 8.40 5.86
CA ASN A 273 1.21 8.95 6.64
C ASN A 273 0.71 10.21 5.91
N SER A 274 -0.60 10.38 5.78
CA SER A 274 -1.19 11.52 5.08
C SER A 274 -2.56 11.89 5.63
N THR A 275 -3.03 13.09 5.30
CA THR A 275 -4.39 13.57 5.52
C THR A 275 -5.21 13.43 4.23
N ILE A 276 -6.54 13.57 4.32
CA ILE A 276 -7.37 13.55 3.10
C ILE A 276 -7.13 14.79 2.23
N VAL A 277 -6.82 15.93 2.85
CA VAL A 277 -6.49 17.18 2.14
C VAL A 277 -5.25 16.97 1.26
N ASP A 278 -4.21 16.36 1.82
CA ASP A 278 -2.97 16.07 1.10
C ASP A 278 -3.17 15.02 0.00
N MET A 279 -3.91 13.95 0.29
CA MET A 279 -4.21 12.91 -0.71
C MET A 279 -5.02 13.43 -1.90
N THR A 280 -5.84 14.48 -1.73
CA THR A 280 -6.49 15.13 -2.89
C THR A 280 -5.49 15.89 -3.78
N GLN A 281 -4.35 16.36 -3.25
CA GLN A 281 -3.28 16.94 -4.09
C GLN A 281 -2.56 15.84 -4.88
N TRP A 282 -2.35 14.68 -4.27
CA TRP A 282 -1.82 13.51 -4.95
C TRP A 282 -2.71 13.06 -6.11
N LEU A 283 -4.02 12.95 -5.88
CA LEU A 283 -4.99 12.64 -6.94
C LEU A 283 -4.96 13.67 -8.08
N LYS A 284 -4.82 14.96 -7.77
CA LYS A 284 -4.71 16.01 -8.78
C LYS A 284 -3.50 15.80 -9.69
N LEU A 285 -2.35 15.39 -9.15
CA LEU A 285 -1.17 15.07 -9.97
C LEU A 285 -1.47 13.91 -10.94
N GLN A 286 -2.08 12.84 -10.42
CA GLN A 286 -2.42 11.65 -11.21
C GLN A 286 -3.42 11.98 -12.34
N LEU A 287 -4.48 12.71 -12.01
CA LEU A 287 -5.53 13.11 -12.96
C LEU A 287 -5.06 14.16 -13.96
N ASN A 288 -4.18 15.07 -13.54
CA ASN A 288 -3.63 16.12 -14.39
C ASN A 288 -2.32 15.69 -15.09
N LYS A 289 -2.17 14.38 -15.34
CA LYS A 289 -1.16 13.80 -16.24
C LYS A 289 0.27 14.18 -15.86
N GLY A 290 0.55 14.28 -14.56
CA GLY A 290 1.89 14.55 -14.05
C GLY A 290 2.24 16.03 -13.89
N THR A 291 1.29 16.92 -14.16
CA THR A 291 1.43 18.36 -13.96
C THR A 291 0.66 18.80 -12.72
N PHE A 292 1.24 19.67 -11.89
CA PHE A 292 0.54 20.26 -10.76
C PHE A 292 0.77 21.78 -10.75
N LYS A 293 -0.31 22.58 -10.69
CA LYS A 293 -0.26 24.05 -10.77
C LYS A 293 0.68 24.56 -11.89
N GLU A 294 0.51 24.00 -13.08
CA GLU A 294 1.31 24.31 -14.29
C GLU A 294 2.76 23.83 -14.28
N ALA A 295 3.27 23.28 -13.17
CA ALA A 295 4.59 22.66 -13.11
C ALA A 295 4.53 21.17 -13.51
N PRO A 296 5.20 20.74 -14.60
CA PRO A 296 5.31 19.32 -14.93
C PRO A 296 6.30 18.66 -13.95
N LEU A 297 5.81 17.75 -13.10
CA LEU A 297 6.65 17.00 -12.17
C LEU A 297 7.12 15.67 -12.76
N VAL A 298 6.27 15.05 -13.57
CA VAL A 298 6.54 13.80 -14.31
C VAL A 298 5.88 13.90 -15.68
N THR A 299 6.54 13.39 -16.72
CA THR A 299 5.99 13.47 -18.07
C THR A 299 4.73 12.63 -18.18
N LYS A 300 3.78 13.12 -19.00
CA LYS A 300 2.54 12.40 -19.30
C LYS A 300 2.81 10.96 -19.76
N ASN A 301 3.83 10.74 -20.58
CA ASN A 301 4.13 9.41 -21.13
C ASN A 301 4.59 8.43 -20.04
N ASN A 302 5.50 8.86 -19.15
CA ASN A 302 5.97 8.00 -18.06
C ASN A 302 4.90 7.78 -16.98
N LEU A 303 4.08 8.79 -16.68
CA LEU A 303 2.94 8.60 -15.78
C LEU A 303 1.91 7.62 -16.38
N GLN A 304 1.55 7.77 -17.65
CA GLN A 304 0.63 6.85 -18.33
C GLN A 304 1.18 5.42 -18.39
N ARG A 305 2.51 5.24 -18.43
CA ARG A 305 3.13 3.91 -18.36
C ARG A 305 2.84 3.22 -17.02
N LEU A 306 2.70 3.96 -15.91
CA LEU A 306 2.33 3.39 -14.61
C LEU A 306 0.91 2.81 -14.61
N HIS A 307 0.01 3.40 -15.41
CA HIS A 307 -1.41 3.04 -15.50
C HIS A 307 -1.69 1.94 -16.53
N LYS A 308 -0.67 1.41 -17.24
CA LYS A 308 -0.86 0.31 -18.19
C LYS A 308 -1.05 -1.01 -17.48
N ARG A 309 -1.75 -1.95 -18.13
CA ARG A 309 -1.90 -3.34 -17.67
C ARG A 309 -0.62 -4.12 -18.00
N TYR A 310 0.08 -4.63 -16.99
CA TYR A 310 1.30 -5.44 -17.18
C TYR A 310 1.05 -6.92 -16.93
N ILE A 311 0.21 -7.25 -15.95
CA ILE A 311 -0.10 -8.64 -15.59
C ILE A 311 -1.52 -8.74 -15.05
N LEU A 312 -2.21 -9.83 -15.41
CA LEU A 312 -3.53 -10.15 -14.88
C LEU A 312 -3.39 -10.59 -13.42
N THR A 313 -4.26 -10.09 -12.55
CA THR A 313 -4.38 -10.52 -11.16
C THR A 313 -5.61 -11.40 -10.99
N GLU A 314 -5.84 -11.92 -9.78
CA GLU A 314 -7.11 -12.58 -9.48
C GLU A 314 -8.30 -11.65 -9.73
N GLN A 315 -9.41 -12.23 -10.17
CA GLN A 315 -10.67 -11.51 -10.32
C GLN A 315 -11.18 -11.06 -8.95
N PHE A 316 -11.62 -9.81 -8.87
CA PHE A 316 -12.27 -9.26 -7.70
C PHE A 316 -13.66 -8.78 -8.10
N LEU A 317 -14.70 -9.33 -7.46
CA LEU A 317 -16.11 -8.98 -7.75
C LEU A 317 -16.44 -9.09 -9.25
N ASP A 318 -16.16 -10.26 -9.83
CA ASP A 318 -16.55 -10.66 -11.20
C ASP A 318 -16.02 -9.74 -12.31
N SER A 319 -14.91 -9.05 -12.05
CA SER A 319 -14.23 -8.19 -13.00
C SER A 319 -12.76 -8.55 -13.03
N ASP A 320 -12.18 -8.50 -14.23
CA ASP A 320 -10.76 -8.66 -14.43
C ASP A 320 -10.01 -7.47 -13.82
N ASN A 321 -8.95 -7.81 -13.10
CA ASN A 321 -8.05 -6.84 -12.50
C ASN A 321 -6.64 -7.12 -13.01
N TYR A 322 -5.87 -6.06 -13.14
CA TYR A 322 -4.51 -6.09 -13.62
C TYR A 322 -3.65 -5.29 -12.67
N TYR A 323 -2.37 -5.64 -12.60
CA TYR A 323 -1.37 -4.80 -11.96
C TYR A 323 -0.56 -4.06 -13.04
N GLY A 324 -0.38 -2.77 -12.83
CA GLY A 324 0.48 -1.90 -13.60
C GLY A 324 1.83 -1.75 -12.92
N LEU A 325 2.40 -0.54 -12.91
CA LEU A 325 3.62 -0.27 -12.16
C LEU A 325 3.28 0.48 -10.87
N GLY A 326 3.03 -0.27 -9.80
CA GLY A 326 2.66 0.26 -8.47
C GLY A 326 1.21 0.74 -8.34
N LEU A 327 0.35 0.40 -9.29
CA LEU A 327 -1.09 0.70 -9.33
C LEU A 327 -1.84 -0.49 -9.92
N CYS A 328 -3.06 -0.73 -9.45
CA CYS A 328 -4.00 -1.69 -10.02
C CYS A 328 -4.87 -1.02 -11.10
N ILE A 329 -5.36 -1.84 -12.03
CA ILE A 329 -6.29 -1.43 -13.09
C ILE A 329 -7.43 -2.42 -13.10
N ARG A 330 -8.65 -1.93 -12.90
CA ARG A 330 -9.88 -2.73 -12.94
C ARG A 330 -10.61 -2.51 -14.26
N ASP A 331 -11.07 -3.59 -14.89
CA ASP A 331 -12.03 -3.50 -15.98
C ASP A 331 -13.36 -2.94 -15.47
N TYR A 332 -13.75 -1.80 -16.02
CA TYR A 332 -14.92 -1.04 -15.64
C TYR A 332 -15.42 -0.25 -16.86
N SER A 333 -16.74 -0.01 -16.93
CA SER A 333 -17.37 0.65 -18.06
C SER A 333 -17.75 2.10 -17.70
N PRO A 334 -17.59 3.09 -18.61
CA PRO A 334 -17.00 2.98 -19.94
C PRO A 334 -15.46 3.00 -19.95
N TYR A 335 -14.83 3.34 -18.83
CA TYR A 335 -13.37 3.43 -18.68
C TYR A 335 -12.89 2.60 -17.50
N SER A 336 -11.66 2.10 -17.60
CA SER A 336 -11.03 1.38 -16.49
C SER A 336 -10.84 2.29 -15.27
N ILE A 337 -10.92 1.70 -14.09
CA ILE A 337 -10.55 2.37 -12.85
C ILE A 337 -9.10 2.05 -12.54
N VAL A 338 -8.26 3.08 -12.38
CA VAL A 338 -6.91 2.95 -11.82
C VAL A 338 -7.02 3.11 -10.30
N TRP A 339 -6.46 2.20 -9.53
CA TRP A 339 -6.63 2.20 -8.08
C TRP A 339 -5.45 1.59 -7.33
N HIS A 340 -5.40 1.81 -6.02
CA HIS A 340 -4.62 1.00 -5.09
C HIS A 340 -5.25 1.12 -3.70
N ASP A 341 -5.28 0.01 -2.96
CA ASP A 341 -5.66 0.00 -1.56
C ASP A 341 -4.43 0.04 -0.65
N GLY A 342 -4.64 0.17 0.64
CA GLY A 342 -3.56 0.12 1.60
C GLY A 342 -4.05 -0.40 2.93
N GLY A 343 -3.22 -1.20 3.59
CA GLY A 343 -3.46 -1.68 4.94
C GLY A 343 -2.20 -1.54 5.77
N THR A 344 -2.39 -1.21 7.05
CA THR A 344 -1.38 -1.32 8.11
C THR A 344 -2.04 -1.94 9.34
N ALA A 345 -1.35 -1.96 10.48
CA ALA A 345 -1.87 -2.56 11.71
C ALA A 345 -3.26 -2.01 12.11
N GLY A 346 -3.49 -0.71 11.92
CA GLY A 346 -4.71 -0.03 12.39
C GLY A 346 -5.49 0.72 11.33
N PHE A 347 -5.09 0.67 10.06
CA PHE A 347 -5.65 1.50 9.00
C PHE A 347 -5.97 0.68 7.76
N SER A 348 -7.01 1.11 7.05
CA SER A 348 -7.27 0.72 5.66
C SER A 348 -7.46 1.99 4.83
N SER A 349 -7.12 1.91 3.54
CA SER A 349 -7.26 3.03 2.63
C SER A 349 -7.57 2.55 1.22
N MET A 350 -8.18 3.43 0.43
CA MET A 350 -8.50 3.18 -0.97
C MET A 350 -8.31 4.48 -1.75
N MET A 351 -7.55 4.42 -2.84
CA MET A 351 -7.48 5.48 -3.84
C MET A 351 -7.92 4.89 -5.16
N ALA A 352 -8.87 5.54 -5.85
CA ALA A 352 -9.35 5.10 -7.15
C ALA A 352 -9.68 6.30 -8.03
N PHE A 353 -9.36 6.21 -9.32
CA PHE A 353 -9.54 7.30 -10.26
C PHE A 353 -9.69 6.82 -11.71
N ILE A 354 -10.33 7.66 -12.52
CA ILE A 354 -10.55 7.46 -13.95
C ILE A 354 -9.93 8.66 -14.67
N PRO A 355 -8.72 8.53 -15.26
CA PRO A 355 -8.03 9.62 -15.95
C PRO A 355 -8.86 10.25 -17.06
N GLU A 356 -9.63 9.45 -17.81
CA GLU A 356 -10.48 9.88 -18.93
C GLU A 356 -11.59 10.84 -18.48
N GLU A 357 -12.07 10.71 -17.24
CA GLU A 357 -13.06 11.60 -16.64
C GLU A 357 -12.45 12.74 -15.83
N ASN A 358 -11.12 12.77 -15.63
CA ASN A 358 -10.49 13.63 -14.62
C ASN A 358 -11.17 13.51 -13.24
N LEU A 359 -11.57 12.30 -12.83
CA LEU A 359 -12.36 12.03 -11.63
C LEU A 359 -11.65 11.02 -10.73
N GLY A 360 -11.58 11.29 -9.43
CA GLY A 360 -11.03 10.34 -8.47
C GLY A 360 -11.55 10.53 -7.06
N ILE A 361 -11.40 9.48 -6.25
CA ILE A 361 -11.82 9.39 -4.86
C ILE A 361 -10.70 8.77 -4.01
N VAL A 362 -10.49 9.30 -2.82
CA VAL A 362 -9.68 8.69 -1.76
C VAL A 362 -10.56 8.47 -0.54
N ILE A 363 -10.42 7.31 0.10
CA ILE A 363 -11.06 6.93 1.36
C ILE A 363 -9.96 6.47 2.32
N LEU A 364 -9.92 7.02 3.53
CA LEU A 364 -9.00 6.66 4.60
C LEU A 364 -9.80 6.23 5.82
N THR A 365 -9.50 5.08 6.44
CA THR A 365 -10.23 4.56 7.61
C THR A 365 -9.25 4.24 8.74
N ASN A 366 -9.65 4.51 9.99
CA ASN A 366 -8.85 4.16 11.17
C ASN A 366 -9.12 2.73 11.69
N ALA A 367 -9.46 1.82 10.78
CA ALA A 367 -9.62 0.39 11.04
C ALA A 367 -8.96 -0.45 9.93
N SER A 368 -8.22 -1.48 10.32
CA SER A 368 -7.62 -2.48 9.42
C SER A 368 -8.49 -3.74 9.25
N ASN A 369 -8.13 -4.60 8.30
CA ASN A 369 -8.86 -5.83 7.94
C ASN A 369 -10.31 -5.60 7.48
N ILE A 370 -10.55 -4.53 6.72
CA ILE A 370 -11.88 -4.21 6.18
C ILE A 370 -11.82 -3.88 4.69
N LYS A 371 -12.94 -4.08 3.99
CA LYS A 371 -13.09 -3.76 2.56
C LYS A 371 -14.03 -2.57 2.28
N LEU A 372 -14.37 -1.77 3.30
CA LEU A 372 -15.23 -0.59 3.18
C LEU A 372 -14.75 0.39 2.09
N GLY A 373 -13.44 0.68 2.02
CA GLY A 373 -12.90 1.59 1.00
C GLY A 373 -13.20 1.15 -0.44
N HIS A 374 -13.15 -0.16 -0.72
CA HIS A 374 -13.52 -0.71 -2.03
C HIS A 374 -15.00 -0.53 -2.31
N ALA A 375 -15.85 -0.83 -1.33
CA ALA A 375 -17.30 -0.66 -1.46
C ALA A 375 -17.68 0.79 -1.80
N LEU A 376 -17.11 1.75 -1.06
CA LEU A 376 -17.38 3.17 -1.27
C LEU A 376 -16.88 3.67 -2.61
N ALA A 377 -15.68 3.26 -3.05
CA ALA A 377 -15.16 3.64 -4.36
C ALA A 377 -16.02 3.11 -5.51
N LEU A 378 -16.44 1.84 -5.46
CA LEU A 378 -17.31 1.25 -6.48
C LEU A 378 -18.70 1.88 -6.48
N GLN A 379 -19.30 2.10 -5.30
CA GLN A 379 -20.56 2.81 -5.19
C GLN A 379 -20.50 4.21 -5.80
N PHE A 380 -19.42 4.95 -5.51
CA PHE A 380 -19.22 6.29 -6.05
C PHE A 380 -19.24 6.29 -7.58
N PHE A 381 -18.48 5.40 -8.23
CA PHE A 381 -18.44 5.33 -9.69
C PHE A 381 -19.76 4.82 -10.29
N ASP A 382 -20.41 3.83 -9.68
CA ASP A 382 -21.70 3.31 -10.17
C ASP A 382 -22.78 4.40 -10.10
N LEU A 383 -22.84 5.17 -9.01
CA LEU A 383 -23.75 6.32 -8.90
C LEU A 383 -23.42 7.39 -9.94
N TYR A 384 -22.13 7.68 -10.16
CA TYR A 384 -21.68 8.72 -11.08
C TYR A 384 -22.06 8.39 -12.54
N TYR A 385 -21.91 7.13 -12.94
CA TYR A 385 -22.29 6.65 -14.28
C TYR A 385 -23.75 6.21 -14.40
N ARG A 386 -24.52 6.26 -13.29
CA ARG A 386 -25.90 5.78 -13.23
C ARG A 386 -26.03 4.31 -13.67
N HIS A 387 -25.05 3.50 -13.27
CA HIS A 387 -25.12 2.06 -13.42
C HIS A 387 -26.28 1.48 -12.59
N PRO A 388 -26.75 0.25 -12.91
CA PRO A 388 -27.78 -0.41 -12.13
C PRO A 388 -27.48 -0.39 -10.63
N SER A 389 -28.51 -0.09 -9.82
CA SER A 389 -28.35 0.01 -8.37
C SER A 389 -27.85 -1.31 -7.79
N ARG A 390 -26.69 -1.27 -7.15
CA ARG A 390 -26.07 -2.35 -6.38
C ARG A 390 -25.64 -1.76 -5.04
N ASP A 391 -25.80 -2.52 -3.96
CA ASP A 391 -25.29 -2.13 -2.65
C ASP A 391 -23.96 -2.83 -2.38
N TRP A 392 -22.87 -2.19 -2.81
CA TRP A 392 -21.52 -2.74 -2.69
C TRP A 392 -21.09 -2.96 -1.24
N SER A 393 -21.49 -2.05 -0.34
CA SER A 393 -21.19 -2.12 1.09
C SER A 393 -21.78 -3.39 1.71
N LYS A 394 -23.08 -3.62 1.49
CA LYS A 394 -23.75 -4.80 2.02
C LYS A 394 -23.14 -6.09 1.47
N GLU A 395 -22.97 -6.18 0.16
CA GLU A 395 -22.45 -7.40 -0.46
C GLU A 395 -21.04 -7.74 0.03
N LEU A 396 -20.13 -6.75 0.05
CA LEU A 396 -18.76 -6.97 0.52
C LEU A 396 -18.70 -7.31 2.01
N LEU A 397 -19.55 -6.70 2.83
CA LEU A 397 -19.63 -7.00 4.25
C LEU A 397 -20.10 -8.44 4.47
N GLU A 398 -21.17 -8.87 3.78
CA GLU A 398 -21.68 -10.25 3.85
C GLU A 398 -20.64 -11.27 3.41
N LYS A 399 -19.92 -10.98 2.31
CA LYS A 399 -18.85 -11.85 1.79
C LYS A 399 -17.70 -11.96 2.78
N GLN A 400 -17.30 -10.85 3.40
CA GLN A 400 -16.27 -10.83 4.43
C GLN A 400 -16.71 -11.59 5.70
N MET A 401 -17.90 -11.35 6.21
CA MET A 401 -18.44 -12.07 7.37
C MET A 401 -18.55 -13.57 7.11
N LEU A 402 -18.90 -13.98 5.89
CA LEU A 402 -18.93 -15.39 5.51
C LEU A 402 -17.52 -16.01 5.50
N ALA A 403 -16.52 -15.30 4.97
CA ALA A 403 -15.13 -15.75 4.99
C ALA A 403 -14.61 -15.90 6.44
N GLU A 404 -14.87 -14.91 7.29
CA GLU A 404 -14.52 -14.94 8.72
C GLU A 404 -15.16 -16.13 9.45
N ARG A 405 -16.45 -16.42 9.19
CA ARG A 405 -17.14 -17.59 9.76
C ARG A 405 -16.52 -18.92 9.30
N LYS A 406 -16.27 -19.07 7.99
CA LYS A 406 -15.65 -20.29 7.44
C LYS A 406 -14.26 -20.53 8.00
N GLU A 407 -13.48 -19.47 8.18
CA GLU A 407 -12.14 -19.59 8.76
C GLU A 407 -12.20 -20.02 10.23
N LYS A 408 -13.10 -19.40 11.02
CA LYS A 408 -13.34 -19.81 12.40
C LYS A 408 -13.81 -21.27 12.53
N GLU A 409 -14.58 -21.78 11.57
CA GLU A 409 -15.03 -23.17 11.54
C GLU A 409 -13.90 -24.17 11.24
N LYS A 410 -12.93 -23.80 10.39
CA LYS A 410 -11.75 -24.63 10.11
C LYS A 410 -10.82 -24.78 11.32
N LEU A 411 -10.75 -23.76 12.17
CA LEU A 411 -9.80 -23.66 13.28
C LEU A 411 -10.25 -24.37 14.58
N LYS A 412 -10.96 -25.51 14.47
CA LYS A 412 -11.40 -26.28 15.65
C LYS A 412 -10.39 -27.36 16.02
N GLN A 413 -10.06 -27.44 17.31
CA GLN A 413 -9.24 -28.52 17.83
C GLN A 413 -9.95 -29.88 17.64
N PRO A 414 -9.22 -30.96 17.34
CA PRO A 414 -9.79 -32.30 17.33
C PRO A 414 -10.51 -32.61 18.65
N VAL A 415 -11.65 -33.31 18.60
CA VAL A 415 -12.46 -33.64 19.79
C VAL A 415 -11.66 -34.43 20.83
N ASN A 416 -10.77 -35.31 20.36
CA ASN A 416 -9.85 -36.09 21.18
C ASN A 416 -8.43 -35.87 20.64
N PRO A 417 -7.71 -34.83 21.08
CA PRO A 417 -6.35 -34.61 20.62
C PRO A 417 -5.44 -35.71 21.16
N GLU A 418 -4.63 -36.30 20.29
CA GLU A 418 -3.59 -37.25 20.71
C GLU A 418 -2.45 -36.49 21.41
N PRO A 419 -1.88 -37.05 22.50
CA PRO A 419 -0.86 -36.36 23.28
C PRO A 419 0.39 -36.07 22.44
N PRO A 420 1.17 -35.03 22.80
CA PRO A 420 2.49 -34.82 22.20
C PRO A 420 3.47 -35.89 22.70
N LEU A 421 4.62 -36.00 22.05
CA LEU A 421 5.80 -36.65 22.62
C LEU A 421 6.26 -35.91 23.89
N ALA A 422 7.22 -36.50 24.60
CA ALA A 422 7.91 -35.77 25.67
C ALA A 422 8.51 -34.47 25.13
N LEU A 423 8.35 -33.35 25.86
CA LEU A 423 8.63 -32.03 25.30
C LEU A 423 10.10 -31.84 24.88
N ASP A 424 11.04 -32.54 25.53
CA ASP A 424 12.47 -32.56 25.17
C ASP A 424 12.72 -33.11 23.76
N LYS A 425 11.77 -33.86 23.19
CA LYS A 425 11.83 -34.33 21.80
C LYS A 425 11.66 -33.22 20.78
N TYR A 426 11.17 -32.04 21.18
CA TYR A 426 10.99 -30.89 20.30
C TYR A 426 12.07 -29.82 20.49
N THR A 427 12.81 -29.81 21.60
CA THR A 427 13.77 -28.74 21.92
C THR A 427 15.03 -28.80 21.07
N GLY A 428 15.59 -27.65 20.72
CA GLY A 428 16.83 -27.55 19.97
C GLY A 428 16.91 -26.30 19.12
N ILE A 429 18.02 -26.19 18.39
CA ILE A 429 18.24 -25.10 17.45
C ILE A 429 17.85 -25.60 16.06
N TYR A 430 17.00 -24.83 15.39
CA TYR A 430 16.57 -25.04 14.02
C TYR A 430 17.05 -23.88 13.15
N SER A 431 17.06 -24.09 11.85
CA SER A 431 17.50 -23.09 10.88
C SER A 431 16.61 -23.03 9.65
N ASN A 432 16.46 -21.83 9.13
CA ASN A 432 15.82 -21.53 7.87
C ASN A 432 16.67 -20.47 7.12
N PRO A 433 16.88 -20.60 5.80
CA PRO A 433 17.70 -19.64 5.05
C PRO A 433 17.20 -18.19 5.06
N VAL A 434 15.89 -17.97 5.22
CA VAL A 434 15.25 -16.66 5.22
C VAL A 434 15.10 -16.12 6.65
N PHE A 435 14.66 -16.96 7.59
CA PHE A 435 14.38 -16.56 8.98
C PHE A 435 15.54 -16.77 9.96
N GLY A 436 16.65 -17.35 9.48
CA GLY A 436 17.84 -17.59 10.29
C GLY A 436 17.68 -18.73 11.29
N LYS A 437 18.39 -18.63 12.42
CA LYS A 437 18.31 -19.61 13.51
C LYS A 437 17.07 -19.34 14.37
N VAL A 438 16.44 -20.41 14.80
CA VAL A 438 15.29 -20.42 15.69
C VAL A 438 15.58 -21.40 16.82
N GLU A 439 15.26 -21.01 18.04
CA GLU A 439 15.45 -21.85 19.22
C GLU A 439 14.08 -22.30 19.74
N VAL A 440 13.97 -23.60 20.04
CA VAL A 440 12.81 -24.16 20.75
C VAL A 440 13.31 -24.69 22.08
N ASP A 441 12.79 -24.17 23.19
CA ASP A 441 13.17 -24.58 24.54
C ASP A 441 11.94 -24.77 25.45
N ILE A 442 12.13 -25.34 26.64
CA ILE A 442 11.08 -25.56 27.64
C ILE A 442 11.19 -24.53 28.75
N HIS A 443 10.19 -23.65 28.85
CA HIS A 443 10.00 -22.77 29.99
C HIS A 443 8.71 -23.15 30.72
N GLN A 444 8.75 -23.31 32.05
CA GLN A 444 7.57 -23.58 32.87
C GLN A 444 6.69 -24.76 32.35
N GLN A 445 7.34 -25.84 31.90
CA GLN A 445 6.68 -27.03 31.32
C GLN A 445 5.90 -26.77 30.01
N LYS A 446 6.15 -25.65 29.33
CA LYS A 446 5.62 -25.37 27.99
C LYS A 446 6.77 -25.17 27.01
N LEU A 447 6.51 -25.43 25.73
CA LEU A 447 7.48 -25.14 24.67
C LEU A 447 7.42 -23.66 24.31
N HIS A 448 8.59 -23.06 24.11
CA HIS A 448 8.76 -21.69 23.68
C HIS A 448 9.62 -21.66 22.43
N LEU A 449 9.21 -20.86 21.44
CA LEU A 449 9.99 -20.63 20.22
C LEU A 449 10.51 -19.19 20.24
N THR A 450 11.82 -19.02 20.03
CA THR A 450 12.48 -17.71 19.96
C THR A 450 13.09 -17.50 18.58
N MET A 451 12.77 -16.40 17.91
CA MET A 451 13.28 -16.11 16.56
C MET A 451 13.59 -14.64 16.27
N GLY A 452 14.49 -14.46 15.30
CA GLY A 452 14.89 -13.17 14.73
C GLY A 452 15.69 -12.25 15.66
N ALA A 453 16.08 -11.09 15.12
CA ALA A 453 16.98 -10.14 15.77
C ALA A 453 16.39 -9.52 17.05
N ASN A 454 15.06 -9.47 17.14
CA ASN A 454 14.36 -8.97 18.32
C ASN A 454 14.20 -10.03 19.42
N HIS A 455 14.67 -11.27 19.21
CA HIS A 455 14.42 -12.39 20.11
C HIS A 455 12.93 -12.56 20.43
N THR A 456 12.10 -12.51 19.39
CA THR A 456 10.64 -12.61 19.55
C THR A 456 10.29 -14.00 20.05
N GLU A 457 9.68 -14.05 21.23
CA GLU A 457 9.27 -15.28 21.91
C GLU A 457 7.80 -15.60 21.63
N PHE A 458 7.54 -16.88 21.43
CA PHE A 458 6.22 -17.44 21.16
C PHE A 458 5.96 -18.60 22.11
N LEU A 459 4.78 -18.62 22.70
CA LEU A 459 4.33 -19.77 23.46
C LEU A 459 3.74 -20.81 22.50
N LEU A 460 4.14 -22.07 22.64
CA LEU A 460 3.60 -23.18 21.86
C LEU A 460 2.63 -23.99 22.73
N GLU A 461 1.34 -23.88 22.45
CA GLU A 461 0.29 -24.64 23.13
C GLU A 461 -0.07 -25.89 22.33
N HIS A 462 -0.10 -27.04 23.00
CA HIS A 462 -0.35 -28.32 22.32
C HIS A 462 -1.71 -28.32 21.63
N TRP A 463 -1.70 -28.70 20.35
CA TRP A 463 -2.91 -28.79 19.53
C TRP A 463 -3.34 -30.24 19.35
N ASN A 464 -2.48 -31.06 18.74
CA ASN A 464 -2.73 -32.47 18.46
C ASN A 464 -1.43 -33.13 17.96
N ARG A 465 -1.05 -34.30 18.51
CA ARG A 465 0.22 -34.98 18.19
C ARG A 465 1.40 -34.00 18.25
N ASP A 466 2.21 -33.96 17.20
CA ASP A 466 3.38 -33.10 17.01
C ASP A 466 3.05 -31.69 16.48
N SER A 467 1.80 -31.23 16.65
CA SER A 467 1.37 -29.88 16.26
C SER A 467 1.02 -29.04 17.48
N PHE A 468 1.44 -27.78 17.45
CA PHE A 468 1.22 -26.81 18.49
C PHE A 468 0.66 -25.51 17.86
N GLU A 469 -0.28 -24.89 18.55
CA GLU A 469 -0.69 -23.52 18.28
C GLU A 469 0.43 -22.59 18.74
N LEU A 470 0.87 -21.72 17.84
CA LEU A 470 1.91 -20.74 18.06
C LEU A 470 1.23 -19.45 18.53
N LEU A 471 1.19 -19.26 19.85
CA LEU A 471 0.61 -18.09 20.49
C LEU A 471 1.63 -16.96 20.50
N TRP A 472 1.25 -15.87 19.84
CA TRP A 472 2.04 -14.67 19.78
C TRP A 472 1.46 -13.61 20.72
N PRO A 473 2.13 -13.26 21.83
CA PRO A 473 1.60 -12.32 22.83
C PRO A 473 1.17 -10.95 22.29
N ALA A 474 1.72 -10.55 21.14
CA ALA A 474 1.45 -9.28 20.50
C ALA A 474 0.46 -9.35 19.33
N LEU A 475 -0.03 -10.56 19.02
CA LEU A 475 -0.83 -10.87 17.84
C LEU A 475 -1.99 -11.80 18.19
N GLU A 476 -2.59 -11.62 19.39
CA GLU A 476 -3.75 -12.39 19.91
C GLU A 476 -4.96 -12.49 18.95
N GLU A 477 -4.89 -11.94 17.73
CA GLU A 477 -6.07 -11.50 17.00
C GLU A 477 -6.07 -11.79 15.48
N ASP A 478 -4.99 -12.33 14.89
CA ASP A 478 -4.97 -12.76 13.47
C ASP A 478 -4.97 -14.29 13.33
N GLY A 479 -6.08 -14.91 13.67
CA GLY A 479 -6.24 -16.36 13.50
C GLY A 479 -5.23 -17.18 14.31
N LYS A 480 -5.27 -18.50 14.13
CA LYS A 480 -4.32 -19.40 14.80
C LYS A 480 -3.17 -19.69 13.85
N MET A 481 -1.94 -19.46 14.31
CA MET A 481 -0.76 -19.97 13.64
C MET A 481 -0.41 -21.33 14.23
N PHE A 482 0.11 -22.22 13.39
CA PHE A 482 0.50 -23.54 13.82
C PHE A 482 1.94 -23.82 13.46
N ILE A 483 2.63 -24.49 14.38
CA ILE A 483 3.88 -25.18 14.15
C ILE A 483 3.62 -26.68 14.15
N THR A 484 4.12 -27.38 13.13
CA THR A 484 4.02 -28.84 13.04
C THR A 484 5.42 -29.42 12.91
N PHE A 485 5.80 -30.26 13.86
CA PHE A 485 7.08 -30.96 13.85
C PHE A 485 7.00 -32.25 13.05
N THR A 486 8.10 -32.59 12.36
CA THR A 486 8.32 -33.90 11.75
C THR A 486 9.35 -34.64 12.60
N ILE A 487 8.98 -35.84 13.05
CA ILE A 487 9.79 -36.68 13.92
C ILE A 487 10.61 -37.66 13.07
N ASP A 488 11.88 -37.83 13.40
CA ASP A 488 12.77 -38.80 12.75
C ASP A 488 12.59 -40.23 13.29
N THR A 489 13.41 -41.15 12.78
CA THR A 489 13.40 -42.57 13.18
C THR A 489 13.86 -42.81 14.61
N GLU A 490 14.49 -41.84 15.26
CA GLU A 490 14.97 -41.92 16.65
C GLU A 490 13.95 -41.31 17.64
N GLY A 491 12.83 -40.78 17.14
CA GLY A 491 11.80 -40.17 17.97
C GLY A 491 12.14 -38.73 18.36
N GLN A 492 13.01 -38.04 17.62
CA GLN A 492 13.38 -36.65 17.83
C GLN A 492 12.82 -35.76 16.70
N ALA A 493 12.43 -34.53 17.03
CA ALA A 493 12.00 -33.58 16.02
C ALA A 493 13.18 -33.14 15.12
N ALA A 494 13.19 -33.59 13.87
CA ALA A 494 14.23 -33.25 12.90
C ALA A 494 13.98 -31.93 12.16
N GLN A 495 12.71 -31.54 12.02
CA GLN A 495 12.32 -30.30 11.36
C GLN A 495 10.91 -29.88 11.82
N PHE A 496 10.54 -28.63 11.53
CA PHE A 496 9.16 -28.18 11.68
C PHE A 496 8.75 -27.22 10.56
N THR A 497 7.45 -27.04 10.38
CA THR A 497 6.88 -26.06 9.46
C THR A 497 5.98 -25.06 10.17
N ILE A 498 6.00 -23.79 9.77
CA ILE A 498 5.03 -22.76 10.18
C ILE A 498 4.28 -22.25 8.93
N PRO A 499 3.21 -22.94 8.47
CA PRO A 499 2.62 -22.68 7.15
C PRO A 499 2.20 -21.24 6.89
N SER A 500 1.66 -20.56 7.90
CA SER A 500 1.18 -19.18 7.84
C SER A 500 2.27 -18.12 7.84
N LEU A 501 3.54 -18.49 8.05
CA LEU A 501 4.64 -17.54 8.18
C LEU A 501 5.10 -16.99 6.83
N ASP A 502 5.34 -17.87 5.87
CA ASP A 502 5.86 -17.54 4.55
C ASP A 502 5.65 -18.73 3.60
N GLU A 503 4.80 -18.55 2.58
CA GLU A 503 4.50 -19.59 1.62
C GLU A 503 5.77 -20.00 0.85
N GLY A 504 6.14 -21.28 0.95
CA GLY A 504 7.33 -21.83 0.30
C GLY A 504 8.64 -21.64 1.09
N ASN A 505 8.66 -20.85 2.18
CA ASN A 505 9.85 -20.62 3.01
C ASN A 505 9.62 -20.96 4.50
N ASN A 506 8.62 -21.79 4.79
CA ASN A 506 8.15 -22.08 6.15
C ASN A 506 8.80 -23.29 6.84
N LEU A 507 9.76 -23.97 6.20
CA LEU A 507 10.43 -25.16 6.74
C LEU A 507 11.70 -24.80 7.52
N PHE A 508 11.82 -25.32 8.74
CA PHE A 508 12.97 -25.14 9.62
C PHE A 508 13.58 -26.49 9.94
N LYS A 509 14.88 -26.64 9.74
CA LYS A 509 15.61 -27.90 9.96
C LYS A 509 16.46 -27.83 11.21
N ARG A 510 16.45 -28.87 12.03
CA ARG A 510 17.32 -28.98 13.20
C ARG A 510 18.79 -28.90 12.76
N LEU A 511 19.60 -28.19 13.54
CA LEU A 511 21.05 -28.06 13.36
C LEU A 511 21.84 -29.19 14.02
#